data_AF-A0A966PC33-F1
#
_entry.id   AF-A0A966PC33-F1
#
_cell.length_a   1.000
_cell.length_b   1.000
_cell.length_c   1.000
_cell.angle_alpha   90.00
_cell.angle_beta   90.00
_cell.angle_gamma   90.00
#
_symmetry.space_group_name_H-M   'P 1'
#
loop_
_entity.id
_entity.type
_entity.pdbx_description
1 polymer ?
#
loop_
_entity_poly.entity_id
_entity_poly.type
_entity_poly.pdbx_seq_one_letter_code
_entity_poly.pdbx_strand_id
1 'polypeptide(L)'
;MNHEDMNRGNHHAIPCTDVLHAMVLYIDQELAELESIQAIELHIQECPPCAAQTAHEAFVNQQLKALLNRSCRESAPEALKSNVSAIIRQPYVQWHQSITYTEITTDSFTHTRVEIHERFENE
;
A
#
# COMPACT_ATOMS: atom_id res chain seq x y z
N MET A 1 -28.07 33.29 3.31
CA MET A 1 -27.58 32.45 4.42
C MET A 1 -26.08 32.33 4.23
N ASN A 2 -25.32 32.78 5.23
CA ASN A 2 -23.97 33.31 5.08
C ASN A 2 -22.93 32.22 4.80
N HIS A 3 -21.97 32.55 3.92
CA HIS A 3 -20.92 31.69 3.38
C HIS A 3 -19.62 31.79 4.23
N GLU A 4 -19.76 32.04 5.54
CA GLU A 4 -18.65 32.49 6.41
C GLU A 4 -18.48 31.66 7.70
N ASP A 5 -18.99 30.42 7.73
CA ASP A 5 -18.78 29.48 8.85
C ASP A 5 -17.86 28.29 8.50
N MET A 6 -17.06 28.39 7.42
CA MET A 6 -16.12 27.34 6.99
C MET A 6 -14.70 27.48 7.59
N ASN A 7 -14.49 28.37 8.55
CA ASN A 7 -13.19 28.54 9.21
C ASN A 7 -13.29 28.41 10.73
N ARG A 8 -13.75 27.25 11.21
CA ARG A 8 -13.54 26.84 12.60
C ARG A 8 -12.38 25.85 12.65
N GLY A 9 -11.20 26.37 12.99
CA GLY A 9 -10.19 25.60 13.70
C GLY A 9 -8.92 25.31 12.90
N ASN A 10 -8.01 26.29 12.90
CA ASN A 10 -6.57 26.08 12.70
C ASN A 10 -5.96 25.30 13.89
N HIS A 11 -6.55 24.17 14.27
CA HIS A 11 -6.16 23.33 15.42
C HIS A 11 -5.55 21.98 15.02
N HIS A 12 -5.55 21.67 13.72
CA HIS A 12 -4.97 20.44 13.18
C HIS A 12 -3.63 20.75 12.51
N ALA A 13 -2.77 19.73 12.40
CA ALA A 13 -1.45 19.86 11.80
C ALA A 13 -1.47 20.45 10.38
N ILE A 14 -2.56 20.22 9.64
CA ILE A 14 -2.83 20.79 8.31
C ILE A 14 -4.22 21.46 8.30
N PRO A 15 -4.39 22.58 7.56
CA PRO A 15 -5.66 23.29 7.50
C PRO A 15 -6.68 22.55 6.64
N CYS A 16 -7.98 22.73 6.94
CA CYS A 16 -9.07 22.08 6.20
C CYS A 16 -9.02 22.37 4.69
N THR A 17 -8.56 23.56 4.30
CA THR A 17 -8.43 23.94 2.89
C THR A 17 -7.49 23.02 2.13
N ASP A 18 -6.38 22.62 2.75
CA ASP A 18 -5.36 21.80 2.08
C ASP A 18 -5.87 20.36 1.96
N VAL A 19 -6.59 19.87 2.96
CA VAL A 19 -7.29 18.58 2.90
C VAL A 19 -8.33 18.57 1.80
N LEU A 20 -9.17 19.62 1.71
CA LEU A 20 -10.20 19.72 0.68
C LEU A 20 -9.62 19.84 -0.73
N HIS A 21 -8.47 20.51 -0.90
CA HIS A 21 -7.76 20.55 -2.18
C HIS A 21 -7.17 19.20 -2.58
N ALA A 22 -6.69 18.41 -1.62
CA ALA A 22 -6.11 17.09 -1.87
C ALA A 22 -7.15 15.95 -1.89
N MET A 23 -8.41 16.23 -1.54
CA MET A 23 -9.45 15.22 -1.27
C MET A 23 -9.69 14.25 -2.43
N VAL A 24 -9.75 14.74 -3.67
CA VAL A 24 -9.98 13.88 -4.84
C VAL A 24 -8.80 12.94 -5.06
N LEU A 25 -7.56 13.46 -4.96
CA LEU A 25 -6.35 12.66 -5.09
C LEU A 25 -6.23 11.62 -3.98
N TYR A 26 -6.64 11.97 -2.76
CA TYR A 26 -6.73 11.03 -1.64
C TYR A 26 -7.73 9.90 -1.93
N ILE A 27 -8.93 10.23 -2.43
CA ILE A 27 -9.98 9.25 -2.77
C ILE A 27 -9.54 8.29 -3.88
N ASP A 28 -8.86 8.81 -4.90
CA ASP A 28 -8.35 7.99 -6.01
C ASP A 28 -7.00 7.31 -5.69
N GLN A 29 -6.46 7.49 -4.47
CA GLN A 29 -5.19 6.91 -4.00
C GLN A 29 -3.98 7.35 -4.83
N GLU A 30 -4.01 8.58 -5.35
CA GLU A 30 -2.97 9.15 -6.24
C GLU A 30 -1.98 10.06 -5.50
N LEU A 31 -2.01 10.08 -4.17
CA LEU A 31 -1.00 10.77 -3.37
C LEU A 31 0.30 9.96 -3.32
N ALA A 32 1.41 10.57 -3.73
CA ALA A 32 2.72 9.90 -3.77
C ALA A 32 3.42 9.85 -2.41
N GLU A 33 3.18 10.83 -1.55
CA GLU A 33 3.90 10.99 -0.29
C GLU A 33 3.10 10.39 0.87
N LEU A 34 3.69 9.38 1.54
CA LEU A 34 3.06 8.71 2.68
C LEU A 34 2.75 9.67 3.84
N GLU A 35 3.64 10.64 4.09
CA GLU A 35 3.45 11.66 5.12
C GLU A 35 2.19 12.50 4.85
N SER A 36 1.93 12.83 3.58
CA SER A 36 0.75 13.58 3.16
C SER A 36 -0.53 12.78 3.34
N ILE A 37 -0.50 11.47 3.02
CA ILE A 37 -1.64 10.56 3.25
C ILE A 37 -1.97 10.50 4.74
N GLN A 38 -0.96 10.28 5.59
CA GLN A 38 -1.14 10.17 7.04
C GLN A 38 -1.67 11.47 7.66
N ALA A 39 -1.17 12.63 7.22
CA ALA A 39 -1.63 13.92 7.71
C ALA A 39 -3.11 14.18 7.34
N ILE A 40 -3.52 13.83 6.12
CA ILE A 40 -4.91 13.93 5.65
C ILE A 40 -5.81 12.96 6.43
N GLU A 41 -5.37 11.71 6.62
CA GLU A 41 -6.12 10.71 7.39
C GLU A 41 -6.37 11.16 8.82
N LEU A 42 -5.32 11.64 9.50
CA LEU A 42 -5.44 12.16 10.86
C LEU A 42 -6.42 13.34 10.91
N HIS A 43 -6.31 14.28 9.97
CA HIS A 43 -7.24 15.41 9.92
C HIS A 43 -8.69 14.94 9.71
N ILE A 44 -8.94 14.01 8.80
CA ILE A 44 -10.29 13.46 8.54
C ILE A 44 -10.85 12.80 9.81
N GLN A 45 -10.02 12.09 10.58
CA GLN A 45 -10.44 11.48 11.85
C GLN A 45 -10.79 12.52 12.92
N GLU A 46 -10.07 13.64 12.97
CA GLU A 46 -10.25 14.67 13.99
C GLU A 46 -11.28 15.75 13.61
N CYS A 47 -11.62 15.88 12.31
CA CYS A 47 -12.45 16.95 11.77
C CYS A 47 -13.74 16.39 11.12
N PRO A 48 -14.86 16.31 11.87
CA PRO A 48 -16.14 15.83 11.37
C PRO A 48 -16.65 16.47 10.07
N PRO A 49 -16.49 17.79 9.81
CA PRO A 49 -16.94 18.36 8.54
C PRO A 49 -16.10 17.86 7.35
N CYS A 50 -14.78 17.70 7.51
CA CYS A 50 -13.93 17.12 6.46
C CYS A 50 -14.28 15.64 6.25
N ALA A 51 -14.55 14.87 7.31
CA ALA A 51 -15.02 13.49 7.18
C ALA A 51 -16.32 13.36 6.39
N ALA A 52 -17.31 14.23 6.68
CA ALA A 52 -18.57 14.25 5.95
C ALA A 52 -18.36 14.60 4.47
N GLN A 53 -17.48 15.56 4.17
CA GLN A 53 -17.19 15.96 2.80
C GLN A 53 -16.46 14.86 2.02
N THR A 54 -15.44 14.24 2.61
CA THR A 54 -14.72 13.12 1.98
C THR A 54 -15.64 11.93 1.73
N ALA A 55 -16.53 11.60 2.67
CA ALA A 55 -17.51 10.53 2.48
C ALA A 55 -18.51 10.85 1.36
N HIS A 56 -18.95 12.10 1.25
CA HIS A 56 -19.81 12.55 0.16
C HIS A 56 -19.12 12.42 -1.20
N GLU A 57 -17.88 12.90 -1.31
CA GLU A 57 -17.11 12.84 -2.55
C GLU A 57 -16.81 11.38 -2.95
N ALA A 58 -16.46 10.52 -1.99
CA ALA A 58 -16.24 9.10 -2.23
C ALA A 58 -17.51 8.40 -2.76
N PHE A 59 -18.68 8.74 -2.23
CA PHE A 59 -19.96 8.24 -2.73
C PHE A 59 -20.21 8.69 -4.18
N VAL A 60 -19.97 9.96 -4.50
CA VAL A 60 -20.12 10.50 -5.85
C VAL A 60 -19.15 9.83 -6.83
N ASN A 61 -17.88 9.66 -6.45
CA ASN A 61 -16.85 8.97 -7.22
C ASN A 61 -17.25 7.51 -7.50
N GLN A 62 -17.78 6.79 -6.50
CA GLN A 62 -18.28 5.42 -6.67
C GLN A 62 -19.45 5.36 -7.66
N GLN A 63 -20.41 6.30 -7.55
CA GLN A 63 -21.53 6.38 -8.47
C GLN A 63 -21.04 6.62 -9.90
N LEU A 64 -20.11 7.57 -10.10
CA LEU A 64 -19.50 7.83 -11.40
C LEU A 64 -18.81 6.58 -11.97
N LYS A 65 -17.98 5.88 -11.17
CA LYS A 65 -17.33 4.63 -11.56
C LYS A 65 -18.36 3.56 -11.98
N ALA A 66 -19.47 3.45 -11.26
CA ALA A 66 -20.56 2.55 -11.63
C ALA A 66 -21.22 2.92 -12.97
N LEU A 67 -21.44 4.22 -13.24
CA LEU A 67 -21.98 4.68 -14.52
C LEU A 67 -21.00 4.44 -15.68
N LEU A 68 -19.69 4.61 -15.44
CA LEU A 68 -18.66 4.36 -16.44
C LEU A 68 -18.55 2.86 -16.74
N ASN A 69 -18.53 2.00 -15.72
CA ASN A 69 -18.43 0.54 -15.91
C ASN A 69 -19.60 -0.05 -16.70
N ARG A 70 -20.82 0.52 -16.59
CA ARG A 70 -21.95 0.05 -17.41
C ARG A 70 -21.85 0.50 -18.88
N SER A 71 -21.26 1.67 -19.13
CA SER A 71 -21.22 2.32 -20.44
C SER A 71 -19.96 2.00 -21.24
N CYS A 72 -18.82 1.85 -20.57
CA CYS A 72 -17.52 1.52 -21.15
C CYS A 72 -17.20 0.04 -20.90
N ARG A 73 -17.69 -0.83 -21.79
CA ARG A 73 -17.49 -2.29 -21.73
C ARG A 73 -16.44 -2.79 -22.74
N GLU A 74 -15.32 -2.10 -22.81
CA GLU A 74 -14.20 -2.57 -23.63
C GLU A 74 -13.58 -3.84 -23.02
N SER A 75 -13.18 -4.78 -23.87
CA SER A 75 -12.50 -6.00 -23.43
C SER A 75 -11.01 -5.74 -23.44
N ALA A 76 -10.34 -6.01 -22.30
CA ALA A 76 -8.88 -5.95 -22.24
C ALA A 76 -8.25 -6.82 -23.35
N PRO A 77 -7.17 -6.37 -24.00
CA PRO A 77 -6.49 -7.15 -25.04
C PRO A 77 -6.04 -8.52 -24.54
N GLU A 78 -6.11 -9.54 -25.39
CA GLU A 78 -5.80 -10.93 -25.02
C GLU A 78 -4.34 -11.10 -24.53
N ALA A 79 -3.41 -10.35 -25.13
CA ALA A 79 -2.03 -10.31 -24.68
C ALA A 79 -1.89 -9.87 -23.23
N LEU A 80 -2.66 -8.85 -22.79
CA LEU A 80 -2.63 -8.37 -21.41
C LEU A 80 -3.20 -9.41 -20.45
N LYS A 81 -4.31 -10.04 -20.80
CA LYS A 81 -4.91 -11.12 -20.00
C LYS A 81 -3.93 -12.29 -19.82
N SER A 82 -3.27 -12.70 -20.90
CA SER A 82 -2.25 -13.74 -20.87
C SER A 82 -1.09 -13.36 -19.95
N ASN A 83 -0.54 -12.15 -20.09
CA ASN A 83 0.56 -11.66 -19.25
C ASN A 83 0.18 -11.62 -17.75
N VAL A 84 -0.97 -11.03 -17.42
CA VAL A 84 -1.46 -10.97 -16.03
C VAL A 84 -1.67 -12.37 -15.46
N SER A 85 -2.25 -13.29 -16.25
CA SER A 85 -2.44 -14.69 -15.82
C SER A 85 -1.11 -15.41 -15.57
N ALA A 86 -0.07 -15.11 -16.35
CA ALA A 86 1.25 -15.68 -16.18
C ALA A 86 1.94 -15.17 -14.91
N ILE A 87 1.86 -13.86 -14.64
CA ILE A 87 2.41 -13.24 -13.43
C ILE A 87 1.73 -13.81 -12.17
N ILE A 88 0.40 -13.88 -12.15
CA ILE A 88 -0.36 -14.39 -11.00
C ILE A 88 -0.03 -15.87 -10.73
N ARG A 89 0.20 -16.67 -11.78
CA ARG A 89 0.53 -18.09 -11.66
C ARG A 89 2.00 -18.36 -11.35
N GLN A 90 2.86 -17.34 -11.36
CA GLN A 90 4.27 -17.51 -11.08
C GLN A 90 4.44 -17.93 -9.61
N PRO A 91 4.99 -19.13 -9.32
CA PRO A 91 5.22 -19.55 -7.95
C PRO A 91 6.24 -18.61 -7.31
N TYR A 92 5.90 -18.02 -6.17
CA TYR A 92 6.84 -17.28 -5.34
C TYR A 92 7.85 -18.29 -4.78
N VAL A 93 9.06 -18.31 -5.33
CA VAL A 93 10.16 -19.10 -4.78
C VAL A 93 10.63 -18.38 -3.52
N GLN A 94 10.06 -18.76 -2.38
CA GLN A 94 10.58 -18.36 -1.08
C GLN A 94 11.82 -19.20 -0.81
N TRP A 95 13.00 -18.56 -0.87
CA TRP A 95 14.22 -19.17 -0.37
C TRP A 95 14.09 -19.29 1.16
N HIS A 96 13.75 -20.47 1.65
CA HIS A 96 13.95 -20.81 3.05
C HIS A 96 15.47 -20.82 3.27
N GLN A 97 15.98 -19.95 4.13
CA GLN A 97 17.41 -19.83 4.40
C GLN A 97 17.89 -21.06 5.16
N SER A 98 18.29 -22.11 4.45
CA SER A 98 19.18 -23.11 5.03
C SER A 98 20.54 -22.43 5.22
N ILE A 99 20.91 -22.14 6.47
CA ILE A 99 22.26 -21.69 6.79
C ILE A 99 23.13 -22.95 6.84
N THR A 100 23.87 -23.21 5.77
CA THR A 100 24.96 -24.21 5.78
C THR A 100 26.21 -23.53 6.32
N TYR A 101 26.72 -23.96 7.48
CA TYR A 101 28.02 -23.52 7.98
C TYR A 101 29.02 -24.68 7.94
N THR A 102 30.28 -24.36 7.60
CA THR A 102 31.39 -25.32 7.63
C THR A 102 32.26 -25.00 8.83
N GLU A 103 32.36 -25.94 9.77
CA GLU A 103 33.25 -25.81 10.92
C GLU A 103 34.62 -26.41 10.57
N ILE A 104 35.68 -25.60 10.64
CA ILE A 104 37.07 -26.02 10.38
C ILE A 104 37.82 -26.02 11.71
N THR A 105 38.02 -27.20 12.29
CA THR A 105 38.85 -27.38 13.49
C THR A 105 40.30 -27.70 13.09
N THR A 106 41.26 -27.04 13.74
CA THR A 106 42.68 -27.27 13.51
C THR A 106 43.28 -27.97 14.73
N ASP A 107 43.27 -29.29 14.73
CA ASP A 107 44.11 -30.08 15.63
C ASP A 107 45.47 -30.32 14.98
N SER A 108 46.53 -30.21 15.77
CA SER A 108 47.93 -30.24 15.33
C SER A 108 48.26 -31.40 14.38
N PHE A 109 48.59 -31.05 13.12
CA PHE A 109 49.32 -31.81 12.07
C PHE A 109 49.09 -33.34 12.08
N THR A 110 48.30 -33.95 11.18
CA THR A 110 48.61 -34.18 9.75
C THR A 110 47.36 -34.65 8.98
N HIS A 111 46.17 -34.12 9.26
CA HIS A 111 44.95 -34.49 8.51
C HIS A 111 43.86 -33.40 8.62
N THR A 112 43.32 -32.94 7.50
CA THR A 112 42.18 -32.01 7.46
C THR A 112 40.91 -32.83 7.27
N ARG A 113 40.02 -32.83 8.28
CA ARG A 113 38.69 -33.44 8.19
C ARG A 113 37.64 -32.32 8.08
N VAL A 114 36.86 -32.34 7.01
CA VAL A 114 35.76 -31.39 6.78
C VAL A 114 34.44 -32.13 7.01
N GLU A 115 33.59 -31.61 7.89
CA GLU A 115 32.26 -32.15 8.16
C GLU A 115 31.18 -31.11 7.85
N ILE A 116 30.11 -31.55 7.19
CA ILE A 116 28.95 -30.71 6.86
C ILE A 116 27.83 -31.10 7.82
N HIS A 117 27.36 -30.14 8.61
CA HIS A 117 26.28 -30.32 9.58
C HIS A 117 25.07 -29.49 9.16
N GLU A 118 23.91 -30.13 9.01
CA GLU A 118 22.63 -29.46 8.73
C GLU A 118 21.81 -29.37 10.02
N ARG A 119 21.36 -28.16 10.38
CA ARG A 119 20.43 -27.95 11.49
C ARG A 119 19.12 -27.37 10.97
N PHE A 120 18.02 -28.01 11.36
CA PHE A 120 16.67 -27.50 11.16
C PHE A 120 16.26 -26.74 12.42
N GLU A 121 16.13 -25.41 12.33
CA GLU A 121 15.43 -24.65 13.35
C GLU A 121 13.93 -24.82 13.12
N ASN A 122 13.29 -25.61 13.98
CA ASN A 122 11.84 -25.62 14.09
C ASN A 122 11.44 -24.47 15.02
N GLU A 123 10.66 -23.54 14.49
CA GLU A 123 9.92 -22.53 15.27
C GLU A 123 8.89 -23.17 16.21
#